data_AF-A0A0C2MVU6-F1
#
_entry.id   AF-A0A0C2MVU6-F1
#
_cell.length_a   1.000
_cell.length_b   1.000
_cell.length_c   1.000
_cell.angle_alpha   90.00
_cell.angle_beta   90.00
_cell.angle_gamma   90.00
#
_symmetry.space_group_name_H-M   'P 1'
#
loop_
_entity.id
_entity.type
_entity.pdbx_description
1 polymer ?
#
loop_
_entity_poly.entity_id
_entity_poly.type
_entity_poly.pdbx_seq_one_letter_code
_entity_poly.pdbx_strand_id
1 'polypeptide(L)'
;MFQSSSIEKYPWNLEFVDYYIKNSKTNDVIAQIEIVQNFMSNAWNLGYEEIDKLFLTNFPNELYERFRYMISHYLFYFFTSKDATRTINIHQINEFVFKFIFALSDPNYIKKLEDDRHLYLYEDIQSMLQSAINKVFIQNVFSRLVPMVYQNVQPLIPSTIMDVEAFQVNRWVMTIALMTFNAGNSIDQSTANYLWNFSVSNPPIQLQHNLTHDHLSLPESINSPDMRVNSKIAYTTPFPYLLICFMLIFELKFIYGDIQDKFYNLSL
;
A
#
# COMPACT_ATOMS: atom_id res chain seq x y z
N MET A 1 14.51 -9.88 39.19
CA MET A 1 13.44 -10.88 39.44
C MET A 1 12.31 -10.57 38.48
N PHE A 2 12.19 -11.32 37.39
CA PHE A 2 11.04 -11.20 36.49
C PHE A 2 9.87 -11.97 37.12
N GLN A 3 8.74 -11.28 37.30
CA GLN A 3 7.51 -11.92 37.75
C GLN A 3 7.09 -12.97 36.71
N SER A 4 7.03 -14.22 37.14
CA SER A 4 6.42 -15.34 36.43
C SER A 4 4.94 -15.01 36.18
N SER A 5 4.66 -14.37 35.06
CA SER A 5 3.35 -13.89 34.66
C SER A 5 2.66 -14.92 33.77
N SER A 6 1.49 -15.38 34.21
CA SER A 6 0.32 -15.84 33.42
C SER A 6 0.45 -16.83 32.25
N ILE A 7 1.63 -17.38 31.94
CA ILE A 7 1.84 -18.25 30.78
C ILE A 7 1.21 -19.66 30.97
N GLU A 8 1.00 -20.11 32.21
CA GLU A 8 0.43 -21.45 32.51
C GLU A 8 -1.04 -21.65 32.07
N LYS A 9 -1.72 -20.62 31.57
CA LYS A 9 -3.16 -20.68 31.27
C LYS A 9 -3.51 -21.01 29.83
N TYR A 10 -2.52 -21.26 28.97
CA TYR A 10 -2.76 -21.46 27.55
C TYR A 10 -2.17 -22.79 27.06
N PRO A 11 -2.84 -23.47 26.12
CA PRO A 11 -2.41 -24.76 25.57
C PRO A 11 -1.26 -24.61 24.56
N TRP A 12 -0.24 -23.83 24.90
CA TRP A 12 0.91 -23.60 24.04
C TRP A 12 1.98 -24.64 24.27
N ASN A 13 2.52 -25.15 23.17
CA ASN A 13 3.81 -25.80 23.23
C ASN A 13 4.88 -24.73 23.52
N LEU A 14 5.29 -24.61 24.79
CA LEU A 14 6.35 -23.68 25.21
C LEU A 14 7.63 -23.88 24.41
N GLU A 15 7.94 -25.12 24.02
CA GLU A 15 9.11 -25.43 23.20
C GLU A 15 9.00 -24.79 21.81
N PHE A 16 7.81 -24.71 21.23
CA PHE A 16 7.59 -24.03 19.95
C PHE A 16 7.76 -22.51 20.05
N VAL A 17 7.27 -21.91 21.14
CA VAL A 17 7.44 -20.47 21.40
C VAL A 17 8.91 -20.14 21.63
N ASP A 18 9.60 -20.92 22.46
CA ASP A 18 11.02 -20.76 22.74
C ASP A 18 11.86 -20.98 21.48
N TYR A 19 11.48 -21.95 20.64
CA TYR A 19 12.08 -22.18 19.34
C TYR A 19 11.96 -20.93 18.44
N TYR A 20 10.77 -20.34 18.33
CA TYR A 20 10.58 -19.13 17.53
C TYR A 20 11.44 -17.97 18.05
N ILE A 21 11.37 -17.66 19.35
CA ILE A 21 12.10 -16.54 19.96
C ILE A 21 13.62 -16.69 19.79
N LYS A 22 14.12 -17.92 19.97
CA LYS A 22 15.54 -18.21 19.86
C LYS A 22 16.03 -18.05 18.43
N ASN A 23 15.31 -18.65 17.49
CA ASN A 23 15.79 -18.74 16.12
C ASN A 23 15.47 -17.48 15.31
N SER A 24 14.45 -16.69 15.64
CA SER A 24 14.14 -15.43 14.95
C SER A 24 15.26 -14.39 15.03
N LYS A 25 16.23 -14.60 15.93
CA LYS A 25 17.42 -13.75 16.13
C LYS A 25 18.63 -14.16 15.28
N THR A 26 18.51 -15.17 14.41
CA THR A 26 19.58 -15.52 13.46
C THR A 26 19.82 -14.40 12.46
N ASN A 27 21.03 -14.28 11.88
CA ASN A 27 21.31 -13.30 10.81
C ASN A 27 21.05 -13.87 9.40
N ASP A 28 20.71 -15.17 9.31
CA ASP A 28 20.36 -15.81 8.05
C ASP A 28 18.90 -15.53 7.70
N VAL A 29 18.68 -14.72 6.67
CA VAL A 29 17.33 -14.30 6.24
C VAL A 29 16.50 -15.49 5.75
N ILE A 30 17.10 -16.50 5.13
CA ILE A 30 16.37 -17.70 4.71
C ILE A 30 15.87 -18.46 5.93
N ALA A 31 16.73 -18.66 6.92
CA ALA A 31 16.34 -19.28 8.19
C ALA A 31 15.25 -18.47 8.90
N GLN A 32 15.38 -17.15 8.97
CA GLN A 32 14.35 -16.27 9.55
C GLN A 32 12.99 -16.44 8.85
N ILE A 33 12.98 -16.55 7.52
CA ILE A 33 11.78 -16.78 6.74
C ILE A 33 11.15 -18.14 7.10
N GLU A 34 11.93 -19.21 7.16
CA GLU A 34 11.46 -20.56 7.57
C GLU A 34 10.89 -20.57 8.99
N ILE A 35 11.49 -19.82 9.91
CA ILE A 35 11.03 -19.72 11.29
C ILE A 35 9.69 -18.97 11.37
N VAL A 36 9.55 -17.89 10.60
CA VAL A 36 8.27 -17.17 10.48
C VAL A 36 7.22 -18.08 9.86
N GLN A 37 7.53 -18.80 8.78
CA GLN A 37 6.63 -19.81 8.17
C GLN A 37 6.12 -20.82 9.19
N ASN A 38 7.05 -21.42 9.93
CA ASN A 38 6.74 -22.42 10.93
C ASN A 38 5.88 -21.82 12.05
N PHE A 39 6.23 -20.60 12.50
CA PHE A 39 5.44 -19.91 13.50
C PHE A 39 4.00 -19.71 13.02
N MET A 40 3.87 -19.13 11.84
CA MET A 40 2.59 -18.81 11.21
C MET A 40 1.73 -20.05 11.00
N SER A 41 2.30 -21.14 10.50
CA SER A 41 1.56 -22.38 10.22
C SER A 41 0.94 -23.00 11.48
N ASN A 42 1.57 -22.81 12.63
CA ASN A 42 1.15 -23.43 13.89
C ASN A 42 0.36 -22.46 14.80
N ALA A 43 0.61 -21.15 14.72
CA ALA A 43 0.08 -20.17 15.66
C ALA A 43 -1.12 -19.37 15.12
N TRP A 44 -1.34 -19.37 13.79
CA TRP A 44 -2.24 -18.41 13.14
C TRP A 44 -3.73 -18.55 13.49
N ASN A 45 -4.25 -19.77 13.52
CA ASN A 45 -5.69 -20.02 13.63
C ASN A 45 -6.25 -19.78 15.04
N LEU A 46 -5.44 -19.24 15.93
CA LEU A 46 -5.71 -19.29 17.35
C LEU A 46 -6.24 -17.96 17.88
N GLY A 47 -6.05 -16.87 17.13
CA GLY A 47 -6.72 -15.59 17.39
C GLY A 47 -6.44 -14.98 18.76
N TYR A 48 -5.34 -15.38 19.41
CA TYR A 48 -4.96 -14.86 20.72
C TYR A 48 -4.06 -13.64 20.58
N GLU A 49 -4.45 -12.54 21.22
CA GLU A 49 -3.73 -11.27 21.20
C GLU A 49 -2.28 -11.42 21.71
N GLU A 50 -2.06 -12.30 22.68
CA GLU A 50 -0.74 -12.55 23.24
C GLU A 50 0.23 -13.19 22.24
N ILE A 51 -0.28 -14.03 21.32
CA ILE A 51 0.53 -14.61 20.25
C ILE A 51 0.90 -13.58 19.23
N ASP A 52 -0.05 -12.74 18.84
CA ASP A 52 0.23 -11.63 17.92
C ASP A 52 1.29 -10.71 18.51
N LYS A 53 1.16 -10.39 19.81
CA LYS A 53 2.14 -9.58 20.52
C LYS A 53 3.50 -10.27 20.58
N LEU A 54 3.56 -11.56 20.85
CA LEU A 54 4.79 -12.34 20.90
C LEU A 54 5.48 -12.40 19.54
N PHE A 55 4.72 -12.66 18.49
CA PHE A 55 5.17 -12.67 17.11
C PHE A 55 5.79 -11.34 16.72
N LEU A 56 5.06 -10.24 16.92
CA LEU A 56 5.50 -8.88 16.59
C LEU A 56 6.71 -8.45 17.42
N THR A 57 6.77 -8.79 18.70
CA THR A 57 7.88 -8.43 19.59
C THR A 57 9.17 -9.14 19.23
N ASN A 58 9.07 -10.35 18.66
CA ASN A 58 10.23 -11.18 18.30
C ASN A 58 10.34 -11.39 16.79
N PHE A 59 9.70 -10.52 15.99
CA PHE A 59 9.78 -10.63 14.55
C PHE A 59 11.24 -10.46 14.10
N PRO A 60 11.74 -11.29 13.16
CA PRO A 60 13.16 -11.29 12.84
C PRO A 60 13.65 -9.94 12.33
N ASN A 61 14.71 -9.40 12.95
CA ASN A 61 15.19 -8.04 12.68
C ASN A 61 15.72 -7.87 11.26
N GLU A 62 16.46 -8.84 10.70
CA GLU A 62 17.00 -8.72 9.33
C GLU A 62 15.87 -8.75 8.29
N LEU A 63 14.91 -9.65 8.48
CA LEU A 63 13.71 -9.71 7.63
C LEU A 63 12.91 -8.41 7.76
N TYR A 64 12.68 -7.92 8.98
CA TYR A 64 12.04 -6.62 9.22
C TYR A 64 12.78 -5.47 8.57
N GLU A 65 14.10 -5.39 8.71
CA GLU A 65 14.91 -4.33 8.12
C GLU A 65 14.92 -4.42 6.59
N ARG A 66 14.79 -5.61 5.99
CA ARG A 66 14.57 -5.74 4.53
C ARG A 66 13.20 -5.24 4.10
N PHE A 67 12.13 -5.65 4.79
CA PHE A 67 10.78 -5.13 4.57
C PHE A 67 10.75 -3.61 4.71
N ARG A 68 11.34 -3.12 5.80
CA ARG A 68 11.47 -1.71 6.12
C ARG A 68 12.34 -1.01 5.10
N TYR A 69 13.43 -1.58 4.61
CA TYR A 69 14.30 -0.94 3.62
C TYR A 69 13.57 -0.78 2.29
N MET A 70 12.78 -1.75 1.86
CA MET A 70 11.96 -1.61 0.65
C MET A 70 10.95 -0.46 0.77
N ILE A 71 10.22 -0.40 1.88
CA ILE A 71 9.22 0.65 2.15
C ILE A 71 9.90 2.00 2.39
N SER A 72 10.93 2.02 3.24
CA SER A 72 11.60 3.23 3.70
C SER A 72 12.51 3.83 2.66
N HIS A 73 13.20 3.07 1.81
CA HIS A 73 14.07 3.66 0.79
C HIS A 73 13.26 4.46 -0.22
N TYR A 74 12.09 3.95 -0.62
CA TYR A 74 11.16 4.66 -1.50
C TYR A 74 10.51 5.87 -0.83
N LEU A 75 10.00 5.72 0.40
CA LEU A 75 9.40 6.84 1.13
C LEU A 75 10.44 7.89 1.54
N PHE A 76 11.64 7.48 1.95
CA PHE A 76 12.75 8.36 2.29
C PHE A 76 13.25 9.10 1.05
N TYR A 77 13.46 8.43 -0.09
CA TYR A 77 13.80 9.13 -1.33
C TYR A 77 12.75 10.18 -1.68
N PHE A 78 11.46 9.84 -1.59
CA PHE A 78 10.38 10.76 -1.96
C PHE A 78 10.17 11.93 -0.97
N PHE A 79 10.31 11.70 0.34
CA PHE A 79 10.05 12.71 1.38
C PHE A 79 11.29 13.45 1.87
N THR A 80 12.48 12.91 1.66
CA THR A 80 13.72 13.48 2.20
C THR A 80 14.69 13.95 1.13
N SER A 81 14.41 13.74 -0.16
CA SER A 81 15.18 14.40 -1.22
C SER A 81 14.86 15.91 -1.29
N LYS A 82 15.51 16.64 -0.37
CA LYS A 82 15.98 18.03 -0.50
C LYS A 82 14.93 19.13 -0.61
N ASP A 83 14.33 19.49 0.52
CA ASP A 83 14.63 20.75 1.22
C ASP A 83 13.73 20.90 2.45
N ALA A 84 14.28 21.40 3.56
CA ALA A 84 13.59 21.57 4.84
C ALA A 84 12.47 22.62 4.83
N THR A 85 12.19 23.23 3.69
CA THR A 85 10.99 24.02 3.48
C THR A 85 9.87 23.07 3.07
N ARG A 86 8.95 22.78 4.00
CA ARG A 86 7.72 21.98 3.79
C ARG A 86 6.78 22.50 2.69
N THR A 87 7.22 23.46 1.88
CA THR A 87 6.49 23.98 0.72
C THR A 87 6.49 22.92 -0.37
N ILE A 88 5.31 22.38 -0.62
CA ILE A 88 5.07 21.46 -1.73
C ILE A 88 5.30 22.20 -3.04
N ASN A 89 6.16 21.68 -3.90
CA ASN A 89 6.20 22.12 -5.28
C ASN A 89 5.05 21.46 -6.05
N ILE A 90 3.96 22.19 -6.27
CA ILE A 90 2.77 21.66 -6.95
C ILE A 90 3.08 21.18 -8.37
N HIS A 91 4.06 21.78 -9.05
CA HIS A 91 4.50 21.33 -10.36
C HIS A 91 5.10 19.92 -10.29
N GLN A 92 5.87 19.60 -9.25
CA GLN A 92 6.42 18.25 -9.07
C GLN A 92 5.33 17.21 -8.80
N ILE A 93 4.30 17.57 -8.02
CA ILE A 93 3.17 16.67 -7.80
C ILE A 93 2.39 16.43 -9.09
N ASN A 94 2.06 17.50 -9.83
CA ASN A 94 1.42 17.40 -11.15
C ASN A 94 2.22 16.47 -12.07
N GLU A 95 3.50 16.74 -12.22
CA GLU A 95 4.40 15.97 -13.08
C GLU A 95 4.47 14.50 -12.65
N PHE A 96 4.52 14.23 -11.34
CA PHE A 96 4.50 12.88 -10.81
C PHE A 96 3.20 12.16 -11.15
N VAL A 97 2.03 12.76 -10.84
CA VAL A 97 0.72 12.16 -11.10
C VAL A 97 0.54 11.86 -12.59
N PHE A 98 1.03 12.74 -13.45
CA PHE A 98 1.03 12.54 -14.89
C PHE A 98 1.90 11.38 -15.34
N LYS A 99 3.17 11.35 -14.92
CA LYS A 99 4.08 10.24 -15.23
C LYS A 99 3.54 8.91 -14.72
N PHE A 100 2.90 8.94 -13.55
CA PHE A 100 2.24 7.79 -12.95
C PHE A 100 1.10 7.25 -13.82
N ILE A 101 0.14 8.09 -14.20
CA ILE A 101 -0.98 7.69 -15.08
C ILE A 101 -0.47 7.20 -16.43
N PHE A 102 0.50 7.91 -17.01
CA PHE A 102 1.07 7.55 -18.30
C PHE A 102 1.76 6.19 -18.24
N ALA A 103 2.56 5.92 -17.20
CA ALA A 103 3.22 4.63 -17.02
C ALA A 103 2.22 3.47 -16.88
N LEU A 104 1.13 3.67 -16.13
CA LEU A 104 0.09 2.64 -15.93
C LEU A 104 -0.83 2.44 -17.13
N SER A 105 -0.80 3.36 -18.10
CA SER A 105 -1.57 3.27 -19.35
C SER A 105 -0.72 2.95 -20.57
N ASP A 106 0.59 2.74 -20.39
CA ASP A 106 1.50 2.42 -21.49
C ASP A 106 1.09 1.09 -22.16
N PRO A 107 0.85 1.07 -23.48
CA PRO A 107 0.41 -0.15 -24.17
C PRO A 107 1.40 -1.31 -24.09
N ASN A 108 2.71 -1.03 -24.01
CA ASN A 108 3.72 -2.07 -23.87
C ASN A 108 3.70 -2.65 -22.44
N TYR A 109 3.51 -1.80 -21.43
CA TYR A 109 3.29 -2.25 -20.05
C TYR A 109 2.05 -3.14 -19.95
N ILE A 110 0.92 -2.68 -20.50
CA ILE A 110 -0.34 -3.44 -20.48
C ILE A 110 -0.18 -4.78 -21.19
N LYS A 111 0.36 -4.76 -22.41
CA LYS A 111 0.60 -5.98 -23.17
C LYS A 111 1.49 -6.96 -22.41
N LYS A 112 2.56 -6.46 -21.78
CA LYS A 112 3.44 -7.29 -20.97
C LYS A 112 2.73 -7.92 -19.77
N LEU A 113 1.86 -7.16 -19.09
CA LEU A 113 1.03 -7.72 -18.02
C LEU A 113 0.04 -8.78 -18.51
N GLU A 114 -0.54 -8.60 -19.70
CA GLU A 114 -1.48 -9.54 -20.29
C GLU A 114 -0.80 -10.83 -20.76
N ASP A 115 0.35 -10.70 -21.43
CA ASP A 115 1.11 -11.82 -22.01
C ASP A 115 1.83 -12.63 -20.91
N ASP A 116 2.55 -11.96 -20.02
CA ASP A 116 3.46 -12.62 -19.08
C ASP A 116 2.82 -12.86 -17.72
N ARG A 117 1.77 -12.09 -17.35
CA ARG A 117 1.16 -12.03 -16.00
C ARG A 117 2.12 -11.72 -14.85
N HIS A 118 3.38 -11.42 -15.15
CA HIS A 118 4.45 -11.22 -14.17
C HIS A 118 5.31 -10.02 -14.58
N LEU A 119 5.85 -9.32 -13.58
CA LEU A 119 6.87 -8.30 -13.79
C LEU A 119 8.23 -8.93 -13.50
N TYR A 120 9.06 -9.14 -14.55
CA TYR A 120 10.39 -9.77 -14.48
C TYR A 120 11.31 -9.30 -13.33
N LEU A 121 11.06 -8.12 -12.74
CA LEU A 121 11.91 -7.56 -11.71
C LEU A 121 11.87 -8.35 -10.38
N TYR A 122 10.80 -9.11 -10.10
CA TYR A 122 10.59 -9.71 -8.78
C TYR A 122 10.31 -11.21 -8.79
N GLU A 123 10.45 -11.91 -9.91
CA GLU A 123 10.05 -13.33 -10.03
C GLU A 123 10.82 -14.26 -9.09
N ASP A 124 12.14 -14.06 -8.96
CA ASP A 124 12.98 -14.84 -8.05
C ASP A 124 12.57 -14.62 -6.58
N ILE A 125 12.20 -13.38 -6.25
CA ILE A 125 11.79 -12.99 -4.90
C ILE A 125 10.37 -13.50 -4.63
N GLN A 126 9.46 -13.39 -5.60
CA GLN A 126 8.07 -13.80 -5.48
C GLN A 126 7.95 -15.30 -5.29
N SER A 127 8.66 -16.12 -6.07
CA SER A 127 8.62 -17.58 -5.92
C SER A 127 9.11 -18.05 -4.55
N MET A 128 10.21 -17.46 -4.05
CA MET A 128 10.72 -17.70 -2.71
C MET A 128 9.70 -17.28 -1.64
N LEU A 129 9.14 -16.07 -1.76
CA LEU A 129 8.22 -15.51 -0.77
C LEU A 129 6.84 -16.18 -0.78
N GLN A 130 6.31 -16.59 -1.93
CA GLN A 130 5.00 -17.25 -2.02
C GLN A 130 5.01 -18.63 -1.36
N SER A 131 6.11 -19.38 -1.46
CA SER A 131 6.28 -20.62 -0.70
C SER A 131 6.36 -20.35 0.80
N ALA A 132 6.79 -19.15 1.17
CA ALA A 132 7.14 -18.78 2.53
C ALA A 132 6.06 -18.02 3.30
N ILE A 133 5.18 -17.34 2.62
CA ILE A 133 4.27 -16.41 3.25
C ILE A 133 2.88 -16.78 2.79
N ASN A 134 2.09 -17.32 3.71
CA ASN A 134 0.72 -17.66 3.36
C ASN A 134 -0.09 -16.39 3.05
N LYS A 135 -1.09 -16.54 2.17
CA LYS A 135 -1.94 -15.42 1.73
C LYS A 135 -2.65 -14.71 2.88
N VAL A 136 -3.04 -15.46 3.92
CA VAL A 136 -3.77 -14.92 5.07
C VAL A 136 -2.90 -13.97 5.89
N PHE A 137 -1.60 -14.29 6.03
CA PHE A 137 -0.61 -13.45 6.69
C PHE A 137 -0.44 -12.13 5.96
N ILE A 138 -0.25 -12.19 4.65
CA ILE A 138 -0.13 -11.00 3.80
C ILE A 138 -1.35 -10.12 4.04
N GLN A 139 -2.56 -10.65 3.90
CA GLN A 139 -3.79 -9.90 4.12
C GLN A 139 -3.86 -9.25 5.51
N ASN A 140 -3.40 -9.94 6.56
CA ASN A 140 -3.42 -9.44 7.93
C ASN A 140 -2.32 -8.42 8.24
N VAL A 141 -1.13 -8.55 7.65
CA VAL A 141 -0.08 -7.53 7.74
C VAL A 141 -0.57 -6.26 7.05
N PHE A 142 -1.04 -6.39 5.81
CA PHE A 142 -1.52 -5.26 5.03
C PHE A 142 -2.76 -4.60 5.66
N SER A 143 -3.69 -5.35 6.25
CA SER A 143 -4.85 -4.77 6.94
C SER A 143 -4.49 -3.96 8.19
N ARG A 144 -3.37 -4.28 8.85
CA ARG A 144 -2.84 -3.54 10.00
C ARG A 144 -1.95 -2.37 9.60
N LEU A 145 -1.20 -2.48 8.50
CA LEU A 145 -0.33 -1.41 8.01
C LEU A 145 -1.10 -0.16 7.62
N VAL A 146 -2.26 -0.31 6.98
CA VAL A 146 -3.03 0.82 6.45
C VAL A 146 -3.46 1.82 7.54
N PRO A 147 -4.14 1.40 8.63
CA PRO A 147 -4.46 2.32 9.73
C PRO A 147 -3.23 2.95 10.39
N MET A 148 -2.15 2.18 10.56
CA MET A 148 -0.91 2.67 11.17
C MET A 148 -0.26 3.75 10.31
N VAL A 149 -0.20 3.55 8.99
CA VAL A 149 0.33 4.55 8.06
C VAL A 149 -0.54 5.81 8.10
N TYR A 150 -1.87 5.66 8.06
CA TYR A 150 -2.80 6.79 8.07
C TYR A 150 -2.57 7.71 9.28
N GLN A 151 -2.40 7.12 10.47
CA GLN A 151 -2.20 7.88 11.71
C GLN A 151 -0.86 8.62 11.77
N ASN A 152 0.16 8.14 11.05
CA ASN A 152 1.51 8.68 11.11
C ASN A 152 1.83 9.66 9.98
N VAL A 153 1.01 9.72 8.93
CA VAL A 153 1.21 10.63 7.81
C VAL A 153 0.69 12.03 8.16
N GLN A 154 1.61 12.99 8.22
CA GLN A 154 1.25 14.40 8.34
C GLN A 154 0.69 14.91 7.00
N PRO A 155 -0.41 15.67 7.00
CA PRO A 155 -0.92 16.28 5.79
C PRO A 155 0.10 17.28 5.23
N LEU A 156 0.32 17.24 3.91
CA LEU A 156 1.10 18.28 3.25
C LEU A 156 0.25 19.56 3.14
N ILE A 157 0.86 20.71 3.46
CA ILE A 157 0.19 22.02 3.43
C ILE A 157 0.72 22.80 2.22
N PRO A 158 -0.13 23.13 1.23
CA PRO A 158 0.26 23.97 0.09
C PRO A 158 0.67 25.38 0.52
N SER A 159 1.57 26.02 -0.24
CA SER A 159 2.11 27.35 0.06
C SER A 159 1.14 28.50 -0.22
N THR A 160 0.25 28.35 -1.21
CA THR A 160 -0.67 29.40 -1.66
C THR A 160 -2.08 28.84 -1.91
N ILE A 161 -3.09 29.72 -1.98
CA ILE A 161 -4.49 29.33 -2.27
C ILE A 161 -4.60 28.67 -3.65
N MET A 162 -3.92 29.20 -4.68
CA MET A 162 -3.93 28.57 -6.01
C MET A 162 -3.30 27.17 -5.97
N ASP A 163 -2.26 26.97 -5.14
CA ASP A 163 -1.67 25.65 -4.95
C ASP A 163 -2.65 24.68 -4.27
N VAL A 164 -3.58 25.16 -3.42
CA VAL A 164 -4.57 24.30 -2.75
C VAL A 164 -5.50 23.65 -3.76
N GLU A 165 -6.00 24.39 -4.74
CA GLU A 165 -6.92 23.86 -5.76
C GLU A 165 -6.23 22.81 -6.63
N ALA A 166 -5.08 23.15 -7.20
CA ALA A 166 -4.30 22.22 -7.99
C ALA A 166 -3.90 20.98 -7.16
N PHE A 167 -3.53 21.16 -5.89
CA PHE A 167 -3.20 20.05 -5.00
C PHE A 167 -4.40 19.13 -4.74
N GLN A 168 -5.60 19.69 -4.56
CA GLN A 168 -6.83 18.91 -4.41
C GLN A 168 -7.19 18.15 -5.68
N VAL A 169 -7.02 18.76 -6.85
CA VAL A 169 -7.21 18.08 -8.15
C VAL A 169 -6.24 16.90 -8.28
N ASN A 170 -4.96 17.08 -7.98
CA ASN A 170 -3.97 15.99 -8.01
C ASN A 170 -4.31 14.85 -7.06
N ARG A 171 -4.74 15.17 -5.84
CA ARG A 171 -5.15 14.16 -4.86
C ARG A 171 -6.33 13.35 -5.36
N TRP A 172 -7.33 14.01 -5.94
CA TRP A 172 -8.47 13.33 -6.52
C TRP A 172 -8.05 12.44 -7.70
N VAL A 173 -7.28 12.99 -8.64
CA VAL A 173 -6.78 12.25 -9.82
C VAL A 173 -5.96 11.02 -9.39
N MET A 174 -5.05 11.19 -8.43
CA MET A 174 -4.24 10.09 -7.88
C MET A 174 -5.12 9.05 -7.18
N THR A 175 -6.16 9.48 -6.46
CA THR A 175 -7.12 8.55 -5.82
C THR A 175 -7.84 7.69 -6.85
N ILE A 176 -8.36 8.30 -7.91
CA ILE A 176 -9.03 7.55 -8.99
C ILE A 176 -8.05 6.60 -9.68
N ALA A 177 -6.85 7.09 -10.03
CA ALA A 177 -5.81 6.26 -10.64
C ALA A 177 -5.47 5.04 -9.78
N LEU A 178 -5.35 5.22 -8.47
CA LEU A 178 -5.09 4.14 -7.51
C LEU A 178 -6.22 3.14 -7.42
N MET A 179 -7.47 3.61 -7.38
CA MET A 179 -8.62 2.73 -7.33
C MET A 179 -8.73 1.90 -8.60
N THR A 180 -8.57 2.52 -9.78
CA THR A 180 -8.53 1.82 -11.07
C THR A 180 -7.42 0.79 -11.10
N PHE A 181 -6.22 1.16 -10.66
CA PHE A 181 -5.09 0.24 -10.56
C PHE A 181 -5.30 -0.90 -9.56
N ASN A 182 -5.97 -0.67 -8.43
CA ASN A 182 -6.28 -1.73 -7.44
C ASN A 182 -7.33 -2.70 -7.98
N ALA A 183 -8.36 -2.19 -8.65
CA ALA A 183 -9.44 -2.99 -9.22
C ALA A 183 -8.96 -3.83 -10.42
N GLY A 184 -8.09 -3.25 -11.25
CA GLY A 184 -7.38 -3.91 -12.35
C GLY A 184 -5.90 -4.09 -12.04
N ASN A 185 -5.06 -3.83 -13.04
CA ASN A 185 -3.59 -3.81 -12.94
C ASN A 185 -2.97 -2.71 -13.82
N SER A 186 -3.81 -1.91 -14.47
CA SER A 186 -3.45 -0.87 -15.42
C SER A 186 -4.57 0.17 -15.49
N ILE A 187 -4.32 1.25 -16.21
CA ILE A 187 -5.33 2.28 -16.51
C ILE A 187 -5.55 2.23 -18.02
N ASP A 188 -6.79 2.02 -18.46
CA ASP A 188 -7.09 2.05 -19.89
C ASP A 188 -6.88 3.46 -20.46
N GLN A 189 -6.57 3.54 -21.76
CA GLN A 189 -6.21 4.81 -22.40
C GLN A 189 -7.32 5.87 -22.28
N SER A 190 -8.60 5.45 -22.27
CA SER A 190 -9.72 6.39 -22.18
C SER A 190 -9.79 7.02 -20.78
N THR A 191 -9.61 6.20 -19.72
CA THR A 191 -9.52 6.67 -18.34
C THR A 191 -8.29 7.55 -18.13
N ALA A 192 -7.13 7.16 -18.68
CA ALA A 192 -5.91 7.96 -18.60
C ALA A 192 -6.07 9.35 -19.24
N ASN A 193 -6.65 9.40 -20.44
CA ASN A 193 -6.93 10.66 -21.14
C ASN A 193 -7.92 11.55 -20.36
N TYR A 194 -8.95 10.94 -19.77
CA TYR A 194 -9.91 11.65 -18.92
C TYR A 194 -9.23 12.29 -17.71
N LEU A 195 -8.44 11.51 -16.96
CA LEU A 195 -7.72 11.99 -15.78
C LEU A 195 -6.70 13.09 -16.13
N TRP A 196 -6.00 12.93 -17.25
CA TRP A 196 -5.09 13.93 -17.79
C TRP A 196 -5.82 15.25 -18.08
N ASN A 197 -6.89 15.19 -18.88
CA ASN A 197 -7.66 16.37 -19.25
C ASN A 197 -8.26 17.07 -18.03
N PHE A 198 -8.72 16.28 -17.04
CA PHE A 198 -9.25 16.81 -15.79
C PHE A 198 -8.19 17.59 -14.99
N SER A 199 -6.97 17.06 -14.89
CA SER A 199 -5.87 17.72 -14.18
C SER A 199 -5.39 18.99 -14.88
N VAL A 200 -5.32 19.00 -16.22
CA VAL A 200 -4.86 20.17 -16.98
C VAL A 200 -5.92 21.29 -17.02
N SER A 201 -7.20 20.93 -17.07
CA SER A 201 -8.27 21.91 -17.27
C SER A 201 -8.58 22.78 -16.04
N ASN A 202 -7.98 22.49 -14.88
CA ASN A 202 -8.23 23.19 -13.60
C ASN A 202 -9.72 23.50 -13.40
N PRO A 203 -10.59 22.47 -13.27
CA PRO A 203 -12.02 22.69 -13.17
C PRO A 203 -12.33 23.65 -12.01
N PRO A 204 -13.21 24.66 -12.23
CA PRO A 204 -13.52 25.65 -11.20
C PRO A 204 -14.06 24.99 -9.93
N ILE A 205 -13.71 25.58 -8.77
CA ILE A 205 -14.05 25.15 -7.39
C ILE A 205 -15.50 24.67 -7.22
N GLN A 206 -16.44 25.19 -8.00
CA GLN A 206 -17.84 24.77 -7.97
C GLN A 206 -18.05 23.27 -8.22
N LEU A 207 -17.14 22.59 -8.94
CA LEU A 207 -17.19 21.14 -9.08
C LEU A 207 -16.96 20.43 -7.74
N GLN A 208 -16.17 20.97 -6.81
CA GLN A 208 -15.91 20.33 -5.50
C GLN A 208 -17.15 20.27 -4.60
N HIS A 209 -18.01 21.29 -4.64
CA HIS A 209 -19.27 21.28 -3.90
C HIS A 209 -20.32 20.36 -4.52
N ASN A 210 -20.22 20.10 -5.83
CA ASN A 210 -21.11 19.17 -6.52
C ASN A 210 -20.61 17.72 -6.47
N LEU A 211 -19.30 17.53 -6.27
CA LEU A 211 -18.62 16.24 -6.08
C LEU A 211 -19.04 15.50 -4.80
N THR A 212 -19.60 16.20 -3.82
CA THR A 212 -20.22 15.59 -2.63
C THR A 212 -21.61 14.99 -2.89
N HIS A 213 -22.18 15.16 -4.09
CA HIS A 213 -23.50 14.67 -4.46
C HIS A 213 -23.48 13.87 -5.77
N ASP A 214 -23.16 12.57 -5.70
CA ASP A 214 -23.54 11.43 -6.57
C ASP A 214 -23.53 11.55 -8.12
N HIS A 215 -23.11 12.66 -8.74
CA HIS A 215 -23.42 12.94 -10.16
C HIS A 215 -22.24 13.20 -11.08
N LEU A 216 -21.01 12.85 -10.72
CA LEU A 216 -19.99 12.73 -11.75
C LEU A 216 -20.25 11.45 -12.56
N SER A 217 -20.56 11.64 -13.84
CA SER A 217 -20.51 10.61 -14.86
C SER A 217 -19.06 10.14 -14.99
N LEU A 218 -18.63 9.30 -14.05
CA LEU A 218 -17.39 8.57 -14.18
C LEU A 218 -17.44 7.75 -15.48
N PRO A 219 -16.31 7.57 -16.16
CA PRO A 219 -16.22 6.62 -17.27
C PRO A 219 -16.88 5.30 -16.88
N GLU A 220 -17.61 4.67 -17.80
CA GLU A 220 -18.35 3.44 -17.51
C GLU A 220 -17.48 2.32 -16.93
N SER A 221 -16.16 2.35 -17.20
CA SER A 221 -15.15 1.47 -16.61
C SER A 221 -15.04 1.57 -15.08
N ILE A 222 -15.42 2.71 -14.49
CA ILE A 222 -15.33 2.99 -13.05
C ILE A 222 -16.69 2.82 -12.36
N ASN A 223 -17.78 2.62 -13.11
CA ASN A 223 -19.14 2.43 -12.56
C ASN A 223 -19.37 1.05 -11.93
N SER A 224 -18.30 0.31 -11.60
CA SER A 224 -18.42 -0.89 -10.77
C SER A 224 -19.10 -0.51 -9.45
N PRO A 225 -20.14 -1.24 -9.01
CA PRO A 225 -20.85 -0.95 -7.77
C PRO A 225 -19.92 -0.95 -6.54
N ASP A 226 -18.79 -1.65 -6.61
CA ASP A 226 -17.77 -1.70 -5.56
C ASP A 226 -16.82 -0.49 -5.55
N MET A 227 -16.83 0.35 -6.59
CA MET A 227 -15.92 1.50 -6.74
C MET A 227 -16.61 2.85 -6.49
N ARG A 228 -17.72 2.89 -5.75
CA ARG A 228 -18.27 4.16 -5.27
C ARG A 228 -17.26 4.84 -4.35
N VAL A 229 -16.42 5.68 -4.96
CA VAL A 229 -15.45 6.52 -4.26
C VAL A 229 -16.24 7.32 -3.25
N ASN A 230 -15.94 7.13 -1.97
CA ASN A 230 -16.47 8.04 -0.98
C ASN A 230 -15.76 9.36 -1.22
N SER A 231 -16.41 10.27 -1.96
CA SER A 231 -15.78 11.52 -2.40
C SER A 231 -15.19 12.28 -1.21
N LYS A 232 -15.80 12.17 -0.03
CA LYS A 232 -15.26 12.72 1.21
C LYS A 232 -13.87 12.19 1.55
N ILE A 233 -13.62 10.88 1.41
CA ILE A 233 -12.33 10.28 1.74
C ILE A 233 -11.28 10.70 0.71
N ALA A 234 -11.61 10.69 -0.58
CA ALA A 234 -10.71 11.12 -1.66
C ALA A 234 -10.17 12.55 -1.44
N TYR A 235 -10.99 13.47 -0.92
CA TYR A 235 -10.60 14.84 -0.60
C TYR A 235 -9.95 15.03 0.78
N THR A 236 -9.98 14.05 1.68
CA THR A 236 -9.33 14.13 3.00
C THR A 236 -8.02 13.35 3.11
N THR A 237 -7.81 12.36 2.25
CA THR A 237 -6.62 11.51 2.27
C THR A 237 -5.33 12.25 1.87
N PRO A 238 -4.32 12.37 2.75
CA PRO A 238 -3.06 13.04 2.42
C PRO A 238 -2.38 12.45 1.17
N PHE A 239 -1.81 13.29 0.31
CA PHE A 239 -1.10 12.80 -0.88
C PHE A 239 0.02 11.78 -0.57
N PRO A 240 0.84 11.95 0.50
CA PRO A 240 1.80 10.93 0.92
C PRO A 240 1.18 9.56 1.19
N TYR A 241 -0.02 9.55 1.77
CA TYR A 241 -0.73 8.32 2.07
C TYR A 241 -1.17 7.61 0.78
N LEU A 242 -1.60 8.37 -0.24
CA LEU A 242 -1.92 7.80 -1.57
C LEU A 242 -0.71 7.08 -2.19
N LEU A 243 0.49 7.65 -2.06
CA LEU A 243 1.73 7.00 -2.53
C LEU A 243 2.02 5.71 -1.76
N ILE A 244 1.80 5.70 -0.45
CA ILE A 244 1.98 4.49 0.35
C ILE A 244 0.95 3.43 -0.05
N CYS A 245 -0.31 3.82 -0.25
CA CYS A 245 -1.32 2.91 -0.78
C CYS A 245 -0.90 2.32 -2.13
N PHE A 246 -0.37 3.13 -3.04
CA PHE A 246 0.16 2.64 -4.32
C PHE A 246 1.20 1.55 -4.12
N MET A 247 2.22 1.84 -3.31
CA MET A 247 3.29 0.88 -3.02
C MET A 247 2.74 -0.41 -2.43
N LEU A 248 1.82 -0.31 -1.47
CA LEU A 248 1.21 -1.48 -0.84
C LEU A 248 0.39 -2.31 -1.83
N ILE A 249 -0.39 -1.68 -2.71
CA ILE A 249 -1.14 -2.38 -3.77
C ILE A 249 -0.18 -3.06 -4.74
N PHE A 250 0.87 -2.36 -5.16
CA PHE A 250 1.87 -2.90 -6.07
C PHE A 250 2.59 -4.11 -5.47
N GLU A 251 3.09 -3.99 -4.24
CA GLU A 251 3.76 -5.07 -3.53
C GLU A 251 2.83 -6.28 -3.32
N LEU A 252 1.57 -6.03 -2.96
CA LEU A 252 0.56 -7.08 -2.82
C LEU A 252 0.37 -7.84 -4.14
N LYS A 253 0.24 -7.13 -5.28
CA LYS A 253 -0.05 -7.75 -6.57
C LYS A 253 1.15 -8.43 -7.22
N PHE A 254 2.34 -7.85 -7.07
CA PHE A 254 3.50 -8.22 -7.88
C PHE A 254 4.67 -8.82 -7.10
N ILE A 255 4.65 -8.77 -5.76
CA ILE A 255 5.73 -9.34 -4.93
C ILE A 255 5.19 -10.43 -4.02
N TYR A 256 4.12 -10.16 -3.28
CA TYR A 256 3.67 -11.05 -2.21
C TYR A 256 2.49 -11.94 -2.61
N GLY A 257 1.58 -11.44 -3.46
CA GLY A 257 0.34 -12.10 -3.81
C GLY A 257 0.27 -12.50 -5.28
N ASP A 258 -0.97 -12.49 -5.78
CA ASP A 258 -1.34 -12.71 -7.17
C ASP A 258 -1.74 -11.38 -7.83
N ILE A 259 -1.57 -11.27 -9.15
CA ILE A 259 -1.97 -10.11 -9.94
C ILE A 259 -3.48 -9.78 -9.79
N GLN A 260 -4.31 -10.76 -9.43
CA GLN A 260 -5.74 -10.59 -9.16
C GLN A 260 -6.05 -10.18 -7.71
N ASP A 261 -5.05 -10.15 -6.82
CA ASP A 261 -5.26 -9.72 -5.45
C ASP A 261 -5.61 -8.23 -5.39
N LYS A 262 -6.54 -7.94 -4.48
CA LYS A 262 -7.11 -6.62 -4.30
C LYS A 262 -6.99 -6.20 -2.86
N PHE A 263 -6.80 -4.91 -2.68
CA PHE A 263 -6.85 -4.28 -1.38
C PHE A 263 -8.30 -3.95 -1.01
N TYR A 264 -8.99 -4.85 -0.31
CA TYR A 264 -10.42 -4.70 0.01
C TYR A 264 -10.71 -3.58 1.02
N ASN A 265 -9.74 -3.25 1.88
CA ASN A 265 -9.89 -2.23 2.91
C ASN A 265 -9.18 -0.92 2.55
N LEU A 266 -9.05 -0.64 1.25
CA LEU A 266 -8.58 0.66 0.80
C LEU A 266 -9.75 1.64 0.98
N SER A 267 -10.01 2.07 2.22
CA SER A 267 -10.94 3.16 2.49
C SER A 267 -10.29 4.46 2.02
N LEU A 268 -10.32 4.66 0.69
CA LEU A 268 -9.97 5.88 -0.04
C LEU A 268 -11.22 6.68 -0.45
#